data_AF-A0A9D4P0X7-F1
#
_entry.id   AF-A0A9D4P0X7-F1
#
_cell.length_a   1.000
_cell.length_b   1.000
_cell.length_c   1.000
_cell.angle_alpha   90.00
_cell.angle_beta   90.00
_cell.angle_gamma   90.00
#
_symmetry.space_group_name_H-M   'P 1'
#
loop_
_entity.id
_entity.type
_entity.pdbx_description
1 polymer ?
#
loop_
_entity_poly.entity_id
_entity_poly.type
_entity_poly.pdbx_seq_one_letter_code
_entity_poly.pdbx_strand_id
1 'polypeptide(L)'
;MSSKFLGNFGGRLLVIMILNFWYYDPNVYFCQSMAILYDKNVRNRCEPIIIPMCANIGYTHTYMPNILEMETQQEAGLEVHQFWPLVHVNCSEDLRFFLCSIYTPICIEDYVGYIPSCRSVCERARIGCEPLLLQGGFQWPEQWRCNRFPIYGNRICMDPKKVRN
;
A
#
# COMPACT_ATOMS: atom_id res chain seq x y z
N MET A 1 -3.89 74.79 -11.62
CA MET A 1 -3.28 74.84 -10.28
C MET A 1 -2.92 73.39 -9.94
N SER A 2 -1.79 72.92 -10.49
CA SER A 2 -0.49 72.70 -9.80
C SER A 2 -0.54 71.45 -8.90
N SER A 3 0.32 70.43 -9.02
CA SER A 3 1.68 70.38 -9.59
C SER A 3 2.10 68.96 -10.00
N LYS A 4 3.03 68.92 -10.96
CA LYS A 4 3.86 67.79 -11.42
C LYS A 4 4.74 67.23 -10.29
N PHE A 5 5.21 65.97 -10.39
CA PHE A 5 6.64 65.66 -10.27
C PHE A 5 7.02 64.32 -10.93
N LEU A 6 8.20 64.32 -11.55
CA LEU A 6 8.90 63.26 -12.28
C LEU A 6 9.42 62.15 -11.36
N GLY A 7 9.72 60.96 -11.90
CA GLY A 7 10.58 60.01 -11.18
C GLY A 7 10.72 58.62 -11.80
N ASN A 8 11.66 58.49 -12.72
CA ASN A 8 12.25 57.24 -13.20
C ASN A 8 13.04 56.54 -12.06
N PHE A 9 13.07 55.21 -11.99
CA PHE A 9 14.23 54.34 -11.69
C PHE A 9 13.78 52.91 -11.38
N GLY A 10 14.40 51.95 -12.08
CA GLY A 10 14.17 50.53 -11.91
C GLY A 10 14.54 49.99 -10.53
N GLY A 11 13.97 48.83 -10.20
CA GLY A 11 14.29 48.10 -8.98
C GLY A 11 13.37 46.91 -8.81
N ARG A 12 13.82 45.74 -9.24
CA ARG A 12 13.27 44.43 -8.89
C ARG A 12 13.19 44.29 -7.37
N LEU A 13 11.99 44.07 -6.83
CA LEU A 13 11.59 42.96 -5.93
C LEU A 13 10.32 43.38 -5.17
N LEU A 14 9.25 42.61 -5.34
CA LEU A 14 8.43 42.02 -4.27
C LEU A 14 7.11 41.54 -4.88
N VAL A 15 6.98 40.22 -5.03
CA VAL A 15 5.71 39.56 -5.30
C VAL A 15 5.03 39.32 -3.95
N ILE A 16 3.81 39.85 -3.78
CA ILE A 16 2.85 39.33 -2.80
C ILE A 16 1.55 39.08 -3.58
N MET A 17 1.15 37.80 -3.58
CA MET A 17 -0.08 37.25 -4.16
C MET A 17 -1.32 37.73 -3.40
N ILE A 18 -2.52 37.56 -4.01
CA ILE A 18 -3.92 37.61 -3.48
C ILE A 18 -4.76 38.31 -4.58
N LEU A 19 -5.79 37.79 -5.27
CA LEU A 19 -6.80 36.71 -5.12
C LEU A 19 -7.41 36.49 -6.53
N ASN A 20 -7.53 35.27 -7.07
CA ASN A 20 -8.58 34.24 -6.87
C ASN A 20 -9.75 34.32 -7.88
N PHE A 21 -10.02 33.17 -8.53
CA PHE A 21 -11.15 32.82 -9.41
C PHE A 21 -11.14 33.56 -10.77
N TRP A 22 -11.32 32.93 -11.94
CA TRP A 22 -12.49 32.19 -12.43
C TRP A 22 -12.11 31.08 -13.45
N TYR A 23 -12.80 29.95 -13.33
CA TYR A 23 -13.25 29.03 -14.38
C TYR A 23 -12.39 27.83 -14.83
N TYR A 24 -13.11 26.74 -15.07
CA TYR A 24 -12.73 25.33 -15.16
C TYR A 24 -12.84 24.88 -16.63
N ASP A 25 -11.77 24.37 -17.24
CA ASP A 25 -11.75 23.84 -18.62
C ASP A 25 -11.34 22.34 -18.60
N PRO A 26 -12.03 21.42 -19.32
CA PRO A 26 -11.84 19.98 -19.19
C PRO A 26 -10.75 19.36 -20.09
N ASN A 27 -10.00 20.11 -20.90
CA ASN A 27 -8.94 19.53 -21.72
C ASN A 27 -7.70 20.43 -21.76
N VAL A 28 -6.52 19.83 -21.55
CA VAL A 28 -5.17 20.38 -21.86
C VAL A 28 -4.36 20.95 -20.67
N TYR A 29 -3.66 20.00 -20.03
CA TYR A 29 -2.26 20.03 -19.55
C TYR A 29 -1.54 21.38 -19.44
N PHE A 30 -1.52 21.98 -18.24
CA PHE A 30 -0.40 22.83 -17.84
C PHE A 30 -0.15 22.82 -16.33
N CYS A 31 0.70 21.89 -15.87
CA CYS A 31 1.53 22.13 -14.68
C CYS A 31 2.80 21.25 -14.73
N GLN A 32 3.70 21.54 -15.68
CA GLN A 32 5.11 21.16 -15.52
C GLN A 32 5.77 22.09 -14.51
N SER A 33 5.41 21.94 -13.22
CA SER A 33 6.23 22.45 -12.09
C SER A 33 5.81 21.97 -10.69
N MET A 34 4.82 21.07 -10.54
CA MET A 34 4.61 20.39 -9.23
C MET A 34 5.37 19.07 -9.09
N ALA A 35 6.12 18.66 -10.12
CA ALA A 35 6.92 17.43 -10.12
C ALA A 35 8.29 17.56 -9.42
N ILE A 36 8.44 18.51 -8.49
CA ILE A 36 9.65 18.63 -7.65
C ILE A 36 9.34 18.33 -6.17
N LEU A 37 8.08 18.10 -5.78
CA LEU A 37 7.71 17.73 -4.40
C LEU A 37 6.57 16.69 -4.29
N TYR A 38 6.30 15.87 -5.31
CA TYR A 38 5.66 14.56 -5.04
C TYR A 38 6.75 13.68 -4.44
N ASP A 39 6.94 13.91 -3.16
CA ASP A 39 8.12 13.52 -2.44
C ASP A 39 8.20 12.00 -2.35
N LYS A 40 9.24 11.47 -2.97
CA LYS A 40 9.75 10.13 -2.72
C LYS A 40 10.18 9.93 -1.24
N ASN A 41 10.06 10.92 -0.36
CA ASN A 41 10.16 10.84 1.11
C ASN A 41 8.84 11.10 1.88
N VAL A 42 7.69 11.27 1.23
CA VAL A 42 6.36 11.03 1.87
C VAL A 42 5.99 9.54 1.71
N ARG A 43 6.99 8.68 1.49
CA ARG A 43 6.81 7.24 1.33
C ARG A 43 6.82 6.57 2.69
N ASN A 44 5.66 6.06 3.10
CA ASN A 44 5.47 4.89 3.93
C ASN A 44 6.21 4.90 5.28
N ARG A 45 5.92 5.87 6.15
CA ARG A 45 6.24 5.68 7.57
C ARG A 45 5.54 4.42 8.05
N CYS A 46 6.27 3.53 8.72
CA CYS A 46 5.68 2.33 9.25
C CYS A 46 4.63 2.71 10.30
N GLU A 47 3.48 2.05 10.24
CA GLU A 47 2.41 2.20 11.21
C GLU A 47 2.09 0.86 11.88
N PRO A 48 1.70 0.84 13.15
CA PRO A 48 1.37 -0.39 13.85
C PRO A 48 0.14 -1.05 13.20
N ILE A 49 0.15 -2.38 13.13
CA ILE A 49 -1.00 -3.14 12.63
C ILE A 49 -2.13 -3.06 13.64
N ILE A 50 -3.27 -2.51 13.21
CA ILE A 50 -4.49 -2.38 14.03
C ILE A 50 -5.57 -3.41 13.67
N ILE A 51 -5.40 -4.12 12.55
CA ILE A 51 -6.36 -5.15 12.10
C ILE A 51 -6.23 -6.38 13.03
N PRO A 52 -7.27 -6.73 13.82
CA PRO A 52 -7.14 -7.78 14.84
C PRO A 52 -6.72 -9.14 14.29
N MET A 53 -7.25 -9.54 13.13
CA MET A 53 -6.86 -10.79 12.47
C MET A 53 -5.37 -10.83 12.11
N CYS A 54 -4.73 -9.69 11.86
CA CYS A 54 -3.34 -9.60 11.42
C CYS A 54 -2.35 -9.25 12.54
N ALA A 55 -2.79 -9.20 13.81
CA ALA A 55 -1.89 -9.06 14.95
C ALA A 55 -1.07 -10.34 15.19
N ASN A 56 0.18 -10.24 15.66
CA ASN A 56 0.99 -11.40 16.08
C ASN A 56 1.21 -12.48 14.99
N ILE A 57 1.38 -12.05 13.74
CA ILE A 57 1.65 -12.93 12.58
C ILE A 57 3.14 -13.09 12.27
N GLY A 58 4.03 -12.49 13.06
CA GLY A 58 5.47 -12.50 12.86
C GLY A 58 6.10 -11.13 12.59
N TYR A 59 5.27 -10.10 12.37
CA TYR A 59 5.66 -8.69 12.35
C TYR A 59 4.52 -7.82 12.89
N THR A 60 4.83 -6.58 13.24
CA THR A 60 3.92 -5.69 13.98
C THR A 60 3.60 -4.39 13.26
N HIS A 61 4.31 -4.08 12.17
CA HIS A 61 4.17 -2.82 11.44
C HIS A 61 3.90 -3.07 9.96
N THR A 62 3.06 -2.21 9.39
CA THR A 62 2.69 -2.18 7.98
C THR A 62 2.93 -0.79 7.41
N TYR A 63 2.78 -0.64 6.10
CA TYR A 63 2.66 0.65 5.45
C TYR A 63 1.36 0.73 4.66
N MET A 64 0.90 1.96 4.41
CA MET A 64 -0.20 2.28 3.51
C MET A 64 0.24 3.32 2.46
N PRO A 65 -0.33 3.33 1.25
CA PRO A 65 -1.29 2.34 0.74
C PRO A 65 -0.66 0.94 0.59
N ASN A 66 -1.47 -0.11 0.74
CA ASN A 66 -0.99 -1.49 0.57
C ASN A 66 -0.86 -1.86 -0.91
N ILE A 67 -0.45 -3.11 -1.20
CA ILE A 67 -0.23 -3.57 -2.58
C ILE A 67 -1.51 -3.75 -3.40
N LEU A 68 -2.68 -3.64 -2.76
CA LEU A 68 -3.99 -3.62 -3.40
C LEU A 68 -4.54 -2.19 -3.52
N GLU A 69 -3.68 -1.18 -3.29
CA GLU A 69 -3.99 0.25 -3.41
C GLU A 69 -5.01 0.78 -2.40
N MET A 70 -5.34 0.00 -1.37
CA MET A 70 -6.17 0.48 -0.26
C MET A 70 -5.38 1.48 0.57
N GLU A 71 -6.00 2.62 0.87
CA GLU A 71 -5.33 3.76 1.50
C GLU A 71 -5.23 3.62 3.01
N THR A 72 -6.05 2.78 3.63
CA THR A 72 -6.17 2.69 5.09
C THR A 72 -6.25 1.25 5.59
N GLN A 73 -5.83 1.03 6.85
CA GLN A 73 -6.01 -0.27 7.52
C GLN A 73 -7.48 -0.60 7.80
N GLN A 74 -8.36 0.39 7.91
CA GLN A 74 -9.79 0.18 8.07
C GLN A 74 -10.39 -0.44 6.81
N GLU A 75 -10.03 0.08 5.63
CA GLU A 75 -10.44 -0.47 4.34
C GLU A 75 -9.89 -1.90 4.14
N ALA A 76 -8.58 -2.09 4.34
CA ALA A 76 -7.95 -3.40 4.28
C ALA A 76 -8.55 -4.38 5.28
N GLY A 77 -8.92 -3.91 6.47
CA GLY A 77 -9.56 -4.69 7.53
C GLY A 77 -10.93 -5.20 7.12
N LEU A 78 -11.77 -4.36 6.51
CA LEU A 78 -13.10 -4.75 6.04
C LEU A 78 -13.02 -5.81 4.95
N GLU A 79 -12.07 -5.70 4.02
CA GLU A 79 -11.93 -6.68 2.94
C GLU A 79 -11.33 -8.00 3.45
N VAL A 80 -10.21 -7.94 4.19
CA VAL A 80 -9.54 -9.17 4.64
C VAL A 80 -10.41 -9.97 5.62
N HIS A 81 -11.24 -9.31 6.42
CA HIS A 81 -12.11 -9.98 7.40
C HIS A 81 -13.19 -10.85 6.72
N GLN A 82 -13.47 -10.66 5.43
CA GLN A 82 -14.36 -11.56 4.67
C GLN A 82 -13.84 -13.00 4.63
N PHE A 83 -12.52 -13.19 4.80
CA PHE A 83 -11.87 -14.49 4.82
C PHE A 83 -11.75 -15.09 6.23
N TRP A 84 -12.26 -14.41 7.27
CA TRP A 84 -12.23 -14.91 8.66
C TRP A 84 -12.83 -16.31 8.84
N PRO A 85 -13.94 -16.70 8.16
CA PRO A 85 -14.46 -18.07 8.26
C PRO A 85 -13.44 -19.14 7.84
N LEU A 86 -12.65 -18.89 6.78
CA LEU A 86 -11.59 -19.81 6.32
C LEU A 86 -10.42 -19.87 7.28
N VAL A 87 -10.07 -18.72 7.89
CA VAL A 87 -9.04 -18.67 8.94
C VAL A 87 -9.51 -19.44 10.18
N HIS A 88 -10.78 -19.30 10.57
CA HIS A 88 -11.33 -19.91 11.78
C HIS A 88 -11.51 -21.43 11.64
N VAL A 89 -11.98 -21.92 10.49
CA VAL A 89 -12.03 -23.37 10.21
C VAL A 89 -10.63 -23.99 10.08
N ASN A 90 -9.59 -23.15 9.95
CA ASN A 90 -8.20 -23.54 9.91
C ASN A 90 -7.91 -24.56 8.81
N CYS A 91 -8.43 -24.31 7.60
CA CYS A 91 -8.15 -25.13 6.42
C CYS A 91 -6.66 -25.17 6.05
N SER A 92 -5.89 -24.15 6.45
CA SER A 92 -4.44 -24.13 6.39
C SER A 92 -3.88 -23.19 7.46
N GLU A 93 -2.86 -23.65 8.20
CA GLU A 93 -2.17 -22.83 9.20
C GLU A 93 -1.43 -21.62 8.58
N ASP A 94 -1.16 -21.68 7.28
CA ASP A 94 -0.45 -20.63 6.53
C ASP A 94 -1.41 -19.55 5.98
N LEU A 95 -2.73 -19.80 5.94
CA LEU A 95 -3.69 -18.89 5.30
C LEU A 95 -3.68 -17.50 5.94
N ARG A 96 -3.75 -17.45 7.28
CA ARG A 96 -3.81 -16.19 8.03
C ARG A 96 -2.59 -15.30 7.74
N PHE A 97 -1.40 -15.89 7.79
CA PHE A 97 -0.17 -15.19 7.47
C PHE A 97 -0.15 -14.75 6.00
N PHE A 98 -0.55 -15.63 5.08
CA PHE A 98 -0.61 -15.33 3.64
C PHE A 98 -1.49 -14.12 3.34
N LEU A 99 -2.73 -14.10 3.84
CA LEU A 99 -3.65 -12.97 3.67
C LEU A 99 -3.04 -11.68 4.24
N CYS A 100 -2.58 -11.71 5.49
CA CYS A 100 -2.03 -10.51 6.11
C CYS A 100 -0.74 -10.00 5.42
N SER A 101 0.05 -10.87 4.77
CA SER A 101 1.21 -10.45 3.97
C SER A 101 0.84 -9.60 2.74
N ILE A 102 -0.43 -9.67 2.31
CA ILE A 102 -0.98 -8.93 1.17
C ILE A 102 -1.70 -7.66 1.66
N TYR A 103 -2.58 -7.81 2.66
CA TYR A 103 -3.44 -6.71 3.14
C TYR A 103 -2.72 -5.76 4.10
N THR A 104 -1.76 -6.26 4.86
CA THR A 104 -0.91 -5.50 5.81
C THR A 104 0.55 -5.88 5.57
N PRO A 105 1.15 -5.52 4.42
CA PRO A 105 2.51 -5.94 4.08
C PRO A 105 3.52 -5.47 5.14
N ILE A 106 4.55 -6.26 5.42
CA ILE A 106 5.58 -5.88 6.40
C ILE A 106 6.22 -4.54 6.05
N CYS A 107 6.37 -3.67 7.05
CA CYS A 107 7.14 -2.44 6.94
C CYS A 107 8.41 -2.51 7.79
N ILE A 108 9.52 -2.07 7.22
CA ILE A 108 10.82 -1.95 7.89
C ILE A 108 11.35 -0.56 7.50
N GLU A 109 11.58 0.32 8.48
CA GLU A 109 11.88 1.76 8.29
C GLU A 109 13.00 2.04 7.27
N ASP A 110 14.01 1.17 7.18
CA ASP A 110 15.15 1.34 6.28
C ASP A 110 15.12 0.44 5.03
N TYR A 111 14.06 -0.37 4.85
CA TYR A 111 13.94 -1.26 3.70
C TYR A 111 13.08 -0.61 2.60
N VAL A 112 13.73 -0.26 1.49
CA VAL A 112 13.04 0.29 0.32
C VAL A 112 12.53 -0.84 -0.56
N GLY A 113 11.27 -1.22 -0.39
CA GLY A 113 10.58 -2.15 -1.27
C GLY A 113 9.50 -2.98 -0.59
N TYR A 114 8.82 -3.78 -1.39
CA TYR A 114 7.83 -4.76 -0.90
C TYR A 114 8.49 -6.13 -0.69
N ILE A 115 8.31 -6.71 0.49
CA ILE A 115 8.69 -8.09 0.77
C ILE A 115 7.42 -8.94 0.79
N PRO A 116 7.17 -9.78 -0.23
CA PRO A 116 5.99 -10.66 -0.27
C PRO A 116 6.18 -11.91 0.59
N SER A 117 5.09 -12.65 0.79
CA SER A 117 5.18 -14.07 1.17
C SER A 117 5.85 -14.90 0.07
N CYS A 118 6.53 -15.97 0.45
CA CYS A 118 7.10 -16.91 -0.52
C CYS A 118 6.00 -17.73 -1.18
N ARG A 119 6.26 -18.19 -2.42
CA ARG A 119 5.37 -19.09 -3.18
C ARG A 119 4.96 -20.33 -2.38
N SER A 120 5.87 -20.89 -1.61
CA SER A 120 5.62 -22.05 -0.73
C SER A 120 4.50 -21.79 0.27
N VAL A 121 4.41 -20.58 0.82
CA VAL A 121 3.35 -20.17 1.75
C VAL A 121 2.00 -20.11 1.03
N CYS A 122 1.97 -19.46 -0.14
CA CYS A 122 0.76 -19.39 -0.95
C CYS A 122 0.23 -20.78 -1.31
N GLU A 123 1.08 -21.68 -1.78
CA GLU A 123 0.63 -23.02 -2.18
C GLU A 123 0.08 -23.81 -0.99
N ARG A 124 0.71 -23.72 0.19
CA ARG A 124 0.18 -24.36 1.41
C ARG A 124 -1.16 -23.77 1.83
N ALA A 125 -1.35 -22.46 1.69
CA ALA A 125 -2.64 -21.81 1.94
C ALA A 125 -3.71 -22.27 0.92
N ARG A 126 -3.36 -22.24 -0.37
CA ARG A 126 -4.26 -22.60 -1.48
C ARG A 126 -4.69 -24.07 -1.40
N ILE A 127 -3.75 -25.01 -1.25
CA ILE A 127 -4.02 -26.45 -1.18
C ILE A 127 -5.04 -26.76 -0.08
N GLY A 128 -4.93 -26.12 1.09
CA GLY A 128 -5.85 -26.34 2.19
C GLY A 128 -7.23 -25.68 1.99
N CYS A 129 -7.26 -24.46 1.45
CA CYS A 129 -8.44 -23.59 1.53
C CYS A 129 -9.20 -23.39 0.21
N GLU A 130 -8.56 -23.57 -0.95
CA GLU A 130 -9.20 -23.46 -2.25
C GLU A 130 -10.39 -24.43 -2.43
N PRO A 131 -10.34 -25.71 -1.97
CA PRO A 131 -11.50 -26.59 -2.07
C PRO A 131 -12.75 -26.05 -1.36
N LEU A 132 -12.59 -25.39 -0.22
CA LEU A 132 -13.71 -24.78 0.53
C LEU A 132 -14.26 -23.54 -0.18
N LEU A 133 -13.38 -22.71 -0.77
CA LEU A 133 -13.81 -21.59 -1.60
C LEU A 133 -14.64 -22.07 -2.79
N LEU A 134 -14.15 -23.10 -3.49
CA LEU A 134 -14.84 -23.70 -4.64
C LEU A 134 -16.20 -24.29 -4.25
N GLN A 135 -16.30 -24.95 -3.09
CA GLN A 135 -17.57 -25.43 -2.56
C GLN A 135 -18.57 -24.29 -2.26
N GLY A 136 -18.06 -23.13 -1.86
CA GLY A 136 -18.85 -21.91 -1.69
C GLY A 136 -19.17 -21.15 -2.98
N GLY A 137 -18.74 -21.64 -4.15
CA GLY A 137 -18.93 -20.98 -5.44
C GLY A 137 -17.91 -19.86 -5.74
N PHE A 138 -16.83 -19.77 -4.97
CA PHE A 138 -15.76 -18.79 -5.14
C PHE A 138 -14.51 -19.44 -5.72
N GLN A 139 -13.72 -18.68 -6.47
CA GLN A 139 -12.42 -19.12 -6.97
C GLN A 139 -11.29 -18.59 -6.09
N TRP A 140 -10.13 -19.24 -6.14
CA TRP A 140 -8.91 -18.63 -5.61
C TRP A 140 -8.57 -17.36 -6.40
N PRO A 141 -8.55 -16.17 -5.78
CA PRO A 141 -8.44 -14.91 -6.50
C PRO A 141 -7.19 -14.81 -7.40
N GLU A 142 -7.32 -14.13 -8.55
CA GLU A 142 -6.22 -14.02 -9.51
C GLU A 142 -4.99 -13.31 -8.93
N GLN A 143 -5.22 -12.31 -8.08
CA GLN A 143 -4.17 -11.58 -7.36
C GLN A 143 -3.38 -12.50 -6.41
N TRP A 144 -3.96 -13.63 -6.00
CA TRP A 144 -3.34 -14.59 -5.08
C TRP A 144 -2.76 -15.81 -5.78
N ARG A 145 -2.74 -15.86 -7.12
CA ARG A 145 -2.13 -16.98 -7.84
C ARG A 145 -0.68 -17.15 -7.41
N CYS A 146 -0.33 -18.34 -6.93
CA CYS A 146 0.95 -18.59 -6.27
C CYS A 146 2.18 -18.38 -7.17
N ASN A 147 2.02 -18.47 -8.49
CA ASN A 147 3.07 -18.15 -9.45
C ASN A 147 3.49 -16.66 -9.43
N ARG A 148 2.66 -15.76 -8.91
CA ARG A 148 2.98 -14.33 -8.71
C ARG A 148 3.96 -14.10 -7.56
N PHE A 149 4.09 -15.06 -6.65
CA PHE A 149 4.98 -14.97 -5.50
C PHE A 149 6.37 -15.56 -5.82
N PRO A 150 7.45 -14.98 -5.26
CA PRO A 150 8.80 -15.45 -5.48
C PRO A 150 9.08 -16.81 -4.82
N ILE A 151 10.02 -17.55 -5.39
CA ILE A 151 10.59 -18.75 -4.76
C ILE A 151 11.69 -18.31 -3.78
N TYR A 152 11.67 -18.87 -2.58
CA TYR A 152 12.71 -18.64 -1.57
C TYR A 152 14.10 -18.98 -2.13
N GLY A 153 15.10 -18.14 -1.85
CA GLY A 153 16.46 -18.25 -2.40
C GLY A 153 16.67 -17.58 -3.75
N ASN A 154 15.63 -17.45 -4.58
CA ASN A 154 15.73 -16.70 -5.85
C ASN A 154 15.53 -15.19 -5.65
N ARG A 155 14.60 -14.81 -4.76
CA ARG A 155 14.35 -13.42 -4.33
C ARG A 155 13.96 -13.42 -2.86
N ILE A 156 14.10 -12.26 -2.21
CA ILE A 156 13.71 -12.07 -0.80
C ILE A 156 12.18 -12.24 -0.68
N CYS A 157 11.76 -13.07 0.27
CA CYS A 157 10.36 -13.30 0.62
C CYS A 157 10.26 -13.94 2.01
N MET A 158 9.06 -13.95 2.58
CA MET A 158 8.81 -14.47 3.92
C MET A 158 8.15 -15.86 3.91
N ASP A 159 8.72 -16.79 4.68
CA ASP A 159 8.10 -18.09 5.02
C ASP A 159 8.32 -18.38 6.52
N PRO A 160 7.28 -18.26 7.38
CA PRO A 160 7.41 -18.47 8.83
C PRO A 160 7.91 -19.85 9.26
N LYS A 161 7.84 -20.86 8.38
CA LYS A 161 8.35 -22.21 8.66
C LYS A 161 9.84 -22.35 8.33
N LYS A 162 10.41 -21.47 7.51
CA LYS A 162 11.83 -21.49 7.15
C LYS A 162 12.72 -20.75 8.15
N VAL A 163 12.15 -19.88 8.98
CA VAL A 163 12.86 -19.17 10.06
C VAL A 163 13.13 -20.07 11.27
N ARG A 164 12.37 -21.17 11.42
CA ARG A 164 12.41 -22.05 12.61
C ARG A 164 13.38 -23.24 12.48
N ASN A 165 14.23 -23.27 11.45
CA ASN A 165 15.22 -24.33 11.22
C ASN A 165 16.63 -23.76 11.17
#